data_AF-K1Y7R9-F1
#
_entry.id   AF-K1Y7R9-F1
#
_cell.length_a   1.000
_cell.length_b   1.000
_cell.length_c   1.000
_cell.angle_alpha   90.00
_cell.angle_beta   90.00
_cell.angle_gamma   90.00
#
_symmetry.space_group_name_H-M   'P 1'
#
loop_
_entity.id
_entity.type
_entity.pdbx_description
1 polymer ?
#
loop_
_entity_poly.entity_id
_entity_poly.type
_entity_poly.pdbx_seq_one_letter_code
_entity_poly.pdbx_strand_id
1 'polypeptide(L)' 'MPENLTTYQRRLTRADYQKRNGHGSALFWFTGLSGSGKSTL' A
#
# COMPACT_ATOMS: atom_id res chain seq x y z
N MET A 1 4.85 -14.57 -24.88
CA MET A 1 3.78 -14.83 -23.89
C MET A 1 4.48 -15.21 -22.60
N PRO A 2 4.12 -14.70 -21.42
CA PRO A 2 4.79 -15.11 -20.19
C PRO A 2 4.44 -16.57 -19.87
N GLU A 3 5.44 -17.45 -19.89
CA GLU A 3 5.25 -18.91 -19.82
C GLU A 3 5.03 -19.43 -18.38
N ASN A 4 5.26 -18.59 -17.36
CA ASN A 4 5.27 -18.99 -15.95
C ASN A 4 4.50 -18.03 -15.03
N LEU A 5 3.36 -17.50 -15.48
CA LEU A 5 2.48 -16.67 -14.65
C LEU A 5 1.19 -17.41 -14.31
N THR A 6 0.90 -17.55 -13.02
CA THR A 6 -0.38 -18.04 -12.52
C THR A 6 -1.20 -16.87 -11.99
N THR A 7 -2.46 -16.79 -12.42
CA THR A 7 -3.38 -15.78 -11.89
C THR A 7 -3.91 -16.27 -10.54
N TYR A 8 -3.78 -15.45 -9.51
CA TYR A 8 -4.30 -15.74 -8.18
C TYR A 8 -5.40 -14.75 -7.81
N GLN A 9 -6.53 -15.28 -7.35
CA GLN A 9 -7.62 -14.47 -6.81
C GLN A 9 -7.48 -14.35 -5.30
N ARG A 10 -7.37 -13.11 -4.82
CA ARG A 10 -7.30 -12.82 -3.39
C ARG A 10 -8.68 -13.02 -2.75
N ARG A 11 -8.70 -13.69 -1.59
CA ARG A 11 -9.91 -13.89 -0.78
C ARG A 11 -10.53 -12.59 -0.26
N LEU A 12 -9.72 -11.55 -0.04
CA LEU A 12 -10.15 -10.24 0.46
C LEU A 12 -9.98 -9.18 -0.61
N THR A 13 -10.97 -8.30 -0.69
CA THR A 13 -11.03 -7.17 -1.60
C THR A 13 -10.55 -5.88 -0.94
N ARG A 14 -10.27 -4.85 -1.74
CA ARG A 14 -9.99 -3.50 -1.22
C ARG A 14 -11.11 -2.97 -0.34
N ALA A 15 -12.37 -3.24 -0.69
CA ALA A 15 -13.54 -2.80 0.07
C ALA A 15 -13.59 -3.43 1.46
N ASP A 16 -13.20 -4.70 1.60
CA ASP A 16 -13.15 -5.38 2.90
C ASP A 16 -12.17 -4.69 3.86
N TYR A 17 -10.98 -4.34 3.37
CA TYR A 17 -9.99 -3.60 4.18
C TYR A 17 -10.45 -2.18 4.52
N GLN A 18 -11.09 -1.48 3.57
CA GLN A 18 -11.61 -0.13 3.80
C GLN A 18 -12.73 -0.10 4.82
N LYS A 19 -13.66 -1.07 4.75
CA LYS A 19 -14.74 -1.23 5.73
C LYS A 19 -14.18 -1.52 7.12
N ARG A 20 -13.18 -2.41 7.22
CA ARG A 20 -12.53 -2.73 8.50
C ARG A 20 -11.81 -1.52 9.11
N ASN A 21 -11.10 -0.74 8.30
CA ASN A 21 -10.26 0.35 8.79
C ASN A 21 -11.03 1.69 8.91
N GLY A 22 -12.22 1.80 8.33
CA GLY A 22 -13.00 3.03 8.28
C GLY A 22 -12.44 4.11 7.34
N HIS A 23 -11.38 3.81 6.59
CA HIS A 23 -10.75 4.74 5.65
C HIS A 23 -10.11 4.02 4.45
N GLY A 24 -9.82 4.80 3.39
CA GLY A 24 -9.08 4.35 2.21
C GLY A 24 -7.59 4.15 2.47
N SER A 25 -6.93 3.30 1.68
CA SER A 25 -5.46 3.22 1.67
C SER A 25 -4.85 4.57 1.28
N ALA A 26 -3.75 4.94 1.93
CA ALA A 26 -2.98 6.15 1.65
C ALA A 26 -1.48 5.82 1.60
N LEU A 27 -0.73 6.59 0.82
CA LEU A 27 0.73 6.51 0.73
C LEU A 27 1.31 7.82 1.26
N PHE A 28 2.12 7.73 2.32
CA PHE A 28 2.87 8.87 2.83
C PHE A 28 4.32 8.73 2.37
N TRP A 29 4.70 9.56 1.40
CA TRP A 29 6.03 9.54 0.81
C TRP A 29 6.82 10.76 1.26
N PHE A 30 7.54 10.62 2.38
CA PHE A 30 8.37 11.68 2.93
C PHE A 30 9.69 11.80 2.16
N THR A 31 9.95 12.98 1.58
CA THR A 31 11.20 13.30 0.87
C THR A 31 11.85 14.54 1.45
N GLY A 32 13.16 14.65 1.28
CA GLY A 32 13.94 15.75 1.87
C GLY A 32 15.38 15.36 2.19
N LEU A 33 16.22 16.36 2.38
CA LEU A 33 17.66 16.23 2.66
C LEU A 33 17.97 15.39 3.91
N SER A 34 19.21 14.92 4.05
CA SER A 34 19.65 14.29 5.31
C SER A 34 19.45 15.26 6.48
N GLY A 35 18.93 14.78 7.61
CA GLY A 35 18.62 15.62 8.78
C GLY A 35 17.30 16.41 8.73
N SER A 36 16.53 16.38 7.63
CA SER A 36 15.23 17.09 7.53
C SER A 36 14.07 16.51 8.37
N GLY A 37 14.31 15.46 9.17
CA GLY A 37 13.29 14.92 10.08
C GLY A 37 12.28 13.93 9.47
N LYS A 38 12.49 13.41 8.25
CA LYS A 38 11.59 12.43 7.58
C LYS A 38 11.24 11.18 8.41
N SER A 39 12.14 10.75 9.30
CA SER A 39 11.94 9.58 10.17
C SER A 39 11.45 9.94 11.57
N THR A 40 11.41 11.23 11.90
CA THR A 40 10.95 11.75 13.20
C THR A 40 9.46 12.08 13.18
N LEU A 41 8.96 12.55 12.03
CA LEU A 41 7.53 12.64 11.71
C LEU A 41 6.92 11.24 11.57
#